data_AF-A0A0U5MM77-F1
#
_entry.id   AF-A0A0U5MM77-F1
#
_cell.length_a   1.000
_cell.length_b   1.000
_cell.length_c   1.000
_cell.angle_alpha   90.00
_cell.angle_beta   90.00
_cell.angle_gamma   90.00
#
_symmetry.space_group_name_H-M   'P 1'
#
loop_
_entity.id
_entity.type
_entity.pdbx_description
1 polymer ?
#
loop_
_entity_poly.entity_id
_entity_poly.type
_entity_poly.pdbx_seq_one_letter_code
_entity_poly.pdbx_strand_id
1 'polypeptide(L)'
;MRKLLNLAAMAAFLALAPVAMAQGNAPIDKAYEDGKAAEISSVKLQLATRPAAAAIQELNEAEGTLRRLKEAKASDQRRKIAAELEMAITRLKIAAGEQ
;
A
#
# COMPACT_ATOMS: atom_id res chain seq x y z
N MET A 1 -28.87 -29.35 14.28
CA MET A 1 -28.43 -27.95 14.45
C MET A 1 -26.93 -27.83 14.17
N ARG A 2 -26.55 -27.70 12.89
CA ARG A 2 -25.13 -27.65 12.44
C ARG A 2 -24.96 -26.76 11.20
N LYS A 3 -25.69 -25.64 11.13
CA LYS A 3 -25.66 -24.73 9.97
C LYS A 3 -25.56 -23.25 10.34
N LEU A 4 -25.03 -22.94 11.53
CA LEU A 4 -24.89 -21.54 11.99
C LEU A 4 -23.44 -21.13 12.29
N LEU A 5 -22.46 -22.02 12.21
CA LEU A 5 -21.08 -21.69 12.62
C LEU A 5 -20.15 -21.19 11.49
N ASN A 6 -20.58 -21.25 10.23
CA ASN A 6 -19.70 -20.91 9.10
C ASN A 6 -19.97 -19.55 8.44
N LEU A 7 -20.99 -18.79 8.87
CA LEU A 7 -21.23 -17.45 8.33
C LEU A 7 -20.43 -16.34 9.04
N ALA A 8 -19.87 -16.61 10.23
CA ALA A 8 -19.12 -15.60 10.98
C ALA A 8 -17.70 -15.34 10.43
N ALA A 9 -17.13 -16.28 9.68
CA ALA A 9 -15.76 -16.15 9.14
C ALA A 9 -15.69 -15.33 7.84
N MET A 10 -16.81 -15.16 7.13
CA MET A 10 -16.84 -14.42 5.86
C MET A 10 -17.13 -12.92 6.02
N ALA A 11 -17.55 -12.50 7.22
CA ALA A 11 -17.72 -11.09 7.56
C ALA A 11 -16.42 -10.40 8.00
N ALA A 12 -15.40 -11.15 8.42
CA ALA A 12 -14.13 -10.59 8.87
C ALA A 12 -13.22 -10.13 7.71
N PHE A 13 -13.39 -10.67 6.51
CA PHE A 13 -12.60 -10.27 5.33
C PHE A 13 -13.15 -9.03 4.61
N LEU A 14 -14.42 -8.67 4.84
CA LEU A 14 -15.04 -7.47 4.26
C LEU A 14 -14.81 -6.20 5.11
N ALA A 15 -14.26 -6.34 6.32
CA ALA A 15 -13.99 -5.21 7.22
C ALA A 15 -12.59 -4.57 7.02
N LEU A 16 -11.74 -5.14 6.17
CA LEU A 16 -10.42 -4.57 5.83
C LEU A 16 -10.44 -3.65 4.60
N ALA A 17 -11.62 -3.36 4.04
CA ALA A 17 -11.77 -2.34 3.01
C ALA A 17 -12.53 -1.12 3.53
N PRO A 18 -11.82 -0.21 4.21
CA PRO A 18 -12.04 1.22 4.02
C PRO A 18 -10.65 1.83 3.71
N VAL A 19 -10.39 2.52 2.60
CA VAL A 19 -10.87 3.86 2.28
C VAL A 19 -10.42 4.16 0.84
N ALA A 20 -11.14 3.71 -0.19
CA ALA A 20 -10.84 4.11 -1.57
C ALA A 20 -11.54 5.42 -1.99
N MET A 21 -12.29 6.07 -1.08
CA MET A 21 -13.16 7.20 -1.41
C MET A 21 -12.99 8.38 -0.44
N ALA A 22 -11.74 8.78 -0.15
CA ALA A 22 -11.45 10.05 0.53
C ALA A 22 -10.08 10.68 0.17
N GLN A 23 -9.32 10.09 -0.77
CA GLN A 23 -7.91 10.42 -0.99
C GLN A 23 -7.66 11.77 -1.69
N GLY A 24 -8.70 12.51 -2.09
CA GLY A 24 -8.52 13.81 -2.72
C GLY A 24 -8.01 14.92 -1.78
N ASN A 25 -8.33 14.82 -0.48
CA ASN A 25 -8.11 15.93 0.47
C ASN A 25 -7.62 15.51 1.86
N ALA A 26 -7.30 14.23 2.07
CA ALA A 26 -6.75 13.77 3.35
C ALA A 26 -5.34 14.34 3.58
N PRO A 27 -4.98 14.75 4.80
CA PRO A 27 -3.65 15.22 5.11
C PRO A 27 -2.62 14.11 4.89
N ILE A 28 -1.51 14.44 4.24
CA ILE A 28 -0.36 13.54 4.09
C ILE A 28 0.48 13.70 5.34
N ASP A 29 0.04 13.03 6.40
CA ASP A 29 0.66 13.04 7.71
C ASP A 29 1.48 11.76 7.95
N LYS A 30 1.96 11.57 9.19
CA LYS A 30 2.73 10.39 9.57
C LYS A 30 1.91 9.10 9.45
N ALA A 31 0.60 9.14 9.70
CA ALA A 31 -0.23 7.95 9.61
C ALA A 31 -0.36 7.48 8.15
N TYR A 32 -0.48 8.42 7.21
CA TYR A 32 -0.40 8.11 5.78
C TYR A 32 0.95 7.46 5.43
N GLU A 33 2.06 8.05 5.86
CA GLU A 33 3.41 7.52 5.61
C GLU A 33 3.62 6.11 6.20
N ASP A 34 3.15 5.88 7.43
CA ASP A 34 3.24 4.59 8.11
C ASP A 34 2.38 3.54 7.39
N GLY A 35 1.18 3.93 6.92
CA GLY A 35 0.32 3.08 6.10
C GLY A 35 1.01 2.63 4.81
N LYS A 36 1.63 3.57 4.08
CA LYS A 36 2.39 3.25 2.86
C LYS A 36 3.63 2.41 3.15
N ALA A 37 4.32 2.66 4.26
CA ALA A 37 5.43 1.80 4.69
C ALA A 37 4.97 0.36 4.96
N ALA A 38 3.80 0.19 5.58
CA ALA A 38 3.23 -1.13 5.85
C ALA A 38 2.84 -1.85 4.55
N GLU A 39 2.21 -1.16 3.60
CA GLU A 39 1.90 -1.73 2.27
C GLU A 39 3.16 -2.23 1.55
N ILE A 40 4.21 -1.40 1.48
CA ILE A 40 5.49 -1.77 0.85
C ILE A 40 6.12 -2.97 1.59
N SER A 41 6.09 -2.96 2.92
CA SER A 41 6.65 -4.04 3.73
C SER A 41 5.91 -5.37 3.51
N SER A 42 4.60 -5.33 3.35
CA SER A 42 3.78 -6.51 3.02
C SER A 42 4.24 -7.14 1.69
N VAL A 43 4.35 -6.34 0.63
CA VAL A 43 4.80 -6.86 -0.67
C VAL A 43 6.24 -7.35 -0.61
N LYS A 44 7.12 -6.65 0.14
CA LYS A 44 8.51 -7.10 0.36
C LYS A 44 8.59 -8.48 1.00
N LEU A 45 7.74 -8.76 2.00
CA LEU A 45 7.64 -10.07 2.63
C LEU A 45 7.16 -11.14 1.64
N GLN A 46 6.20 -10.81 0.77
CA GLN A 46 5.75 -11.72 -0.28
C GLN A 46 6.87 -12.06 -1.27
N LEU A 47 7.60 -11.04 -1.74
CA LEU A 47 8.72 -11.21 -2.66
C LEU A 47 9.85 -12.06 -2.08
N ALA A 48 10.04 -12.05 -0.75
CA ALA A 48 10.98 -12.93 -0.07
C ALA A 48 10.59 -14.42 -0.17
N THR A 49 9.29 -14.72 -0.31
CA THR A 49 8.78 -16.08 -0.49
C THR A 49 8.61 -16.47 -1.96
N ARG A 50 8.36 -15.49 -2.83
CA ARG A 50 8.12 -15.65 -4.27
C ARG A 50 8.85 -14.55 -5.04
N PRO A 51 10.15 -14.74 -5.32
CA PRO A 51 10.94 -13.71 -5.99
C PRO A 51 10.42 -13.41 -7.39
N ALA A 52 10.19 -12.13 -7.69
CA ALA A 52 9.85 -11.64 -9.01
C ALA A 52 10.85 -10.52 -9.38
N ALA A 53 11.70 -10.76 -10.38
CA ALA A 53 12.78 -9.84 -10.73
C ALA A 53 12.27 -8.43 -11.11
N ALA A 54 11.16 -8.35 -11.84
CA ALA A 54 10.51 -7.09 -12.21
C ALA A 54 10.00 -6.31 -10.99
N ALA A 55 9.59 -7.01 -9.92
CA ALA A 55 9.07 -6.38 -8.71
C ALA A 55 10.16 -5.75 -7.83
N ILE A 56 11.42 -6.18 -7.96
CA ILE A 56 12.54 -5.59 -7.20
C ILE A 56 12.78 -4.13 -7.61
N GLN A 57 12.69 -3.84 -8.92
CA GLN A 57 12.83 -2.47 -9.42
C GLN A 57 11.70 -1.57 -8.88
N GLU A 58 10.45 -2.04 -8.97
CA GLU A 58 9.29 -1.31 -8.47
C GLU A 58 9.33 -1.15 -6.94
N LEU A 59 9.87 -2.13 -6.21
CA LEU A 59 10.08 -2.05 -4.77
C LEU A 59 11.04 -0.92 -4.40
N ASN A 60 12.18 -0.84 -5.10
CA ASN A 60 13.16 0.23 -4.89
C ASN A 60 12.57 1.60 -5.22
N GLU A 61 11.76 1.70 -6.28
CA GLU A 61 11.10 2.95 -6.66
C GLU A 61 10.07 3.40 -5.61
N ALA A 62 9.28 2.46 -5.06
CA ALA A 62 8.32 2.73 -3.99
C ALA A 62 9.03 3.15 -2.69
N GLU A 63 10.08 2.43 -2.26
CA GLU A 63 10.87 2.78 -1.07
C GLU A 63 11.55 4.16 -1.23
N GLY A 64 12.11 4.44 -2.41
CA GLY A 64 12.73 5.72 -2.72
C GLY A 64 11.73 6.88 -2.73
N THR A 65 10.53 6.66 -3.28
CA THR A 65 9.48 7.69 -3.32
C THR A 65 8.90 7.95 -1.93
N LEU A 66 8.73 6.92 -1.10
CA LEU A 66 8.34 7.09 0.30
C LEU A 66 9.39 7.89 1.09
N ARG A 67 10.70 7.66 0.84
CA ARG A 67 11.75 8.47 1.45
C ARG A 67 11.64 9.95 1.06
N ARG A 68 11.48 10.24 -0.24
CA ARG A 68 11.28 11.61 -0.74
C ARG A 68 10.05 12.27 -0.10
N LEU A 69 8.97 11.52 0.12
CA LEU A 69 7.76 12.02 0.77
C LEU A 69 8.04 12.49 2.22
N LYS A 70 8.76 11.68 2.99
CA LYS A 70 9.14 11.96 4.38
C LYS A 70 10.05 13.19 4.51
N GLU A 71 10.91 13.39 3.51
CA GLU A 71 11.86 14.52 3.46
C GLU A 71 11.18 15.82 3.02
N ALA A 72 10.18 15.74 2.14
CA ALA A 72 9.46 16.90 1.62
C ALA A 72 8.69 17.66 2.72
N LYS A 73 8.84 18.99 2.73
CA LYS A 73 8.20 19.90 3.70
C LYS A 73 7.02 20.66 3.13
N ALA A 74 7.08 21.04 1.85
CA ALA A 74 6.01 21.78 1.20
C ALA A 74 4.79 20.87 0.95
N SER A 75 3.60 21.31 1.37
CA SER A 75 2.36 20.53 1.25
C SER A 75 2.07 20.11 -0.20
N ASP A 76 2.19 21.02 -1.17
CA ASP A 76 1.89 20.71 -2.56
C ASP A 76 2.89 19.71 -3.17
N GLN A 77 4.17 19.83 -2.79
CA GLN A 77 5.18 18.87 -3.19
C GLN A 77 4.90 17.49 -2.56
N ARG A 78 4.52 17.44 -1.28
CA ARG A 78 4.12 16.19 -0.61
C ARG A 78 2.95 15.54 -1.33
N ARG A 79 1.93 16.31 -1.75
CA ARG A 79 0.79 15.79 -2.54
C ARG A 79 1.22 15.17 -3.86
N LYS A 80 2.10 15.84 -4.60
CA LYS A 80 2.64 15.29 -5.85
C LYS A 80 3.39 13.99 -5.60
N ILE A 81 4.28 13.96 -4.60
CA ILE A 81 5.07 12.76 -4.28
C ILE A 81 4.17 11.62 -3.78
N ALA A 82 3.11 11.92 -3.04
CA ALA A 82 2.14 10.91 -2.61
C ALA A 82 1.43 10.27 -3.81
N ALA A 83 1.01 11.05 -4.81
CA ALA A 83 0.44 10.50 -6.04
C ALA A 83 1.44 9.61 -6.79
N GLU A 84 2.71 10.02 -6.89
CA GLU A 84 3.78 9.20 -7.47
C GLU A 84 3.98 7.89 -6.67
N LEU A 85 3.89 7.95 -5.34
CA LEU A 85 4.02 6.80 -4.45
C LEU A 85 2.89 5.79 -4.64
N GLU A 86 1.64 6.25 -4.74
CA GLU A 86 0.48 5.38 -5.01
C GLU A 86 0.65 4.61 -6.33
N MET A 87 1.14 5.30 -7.37
CA MET A 87 1.43 4.67 -8.66
C MET A 87 2.57 3.66 -8.57
N ALA A 88 3.65 3.97 -7.84
CA ALA A 88 4.76 3.04 -7.63
C ALA A 88 4.32 1.79 -6.85
N ILE A 89 3.53 1.96 -5.79
CA ILE A 89 2.99 0.84 -5.01
C ILE A 89 2.05 -0.01 -5.87
N THR A 90 1.22 0.61 -6.71
CA THR A 90 0.34 -0.13 -7.64
C THR A 90 1.14 -0.98 -8.61
N ARG A 91 2.19 -0.42 -9.24
CA ARG A 91 3.08 -1.18 -10.13
C ARG A 91 3.80 -2.31 -9.40
N LEU A 92 4.27 -2.06 -8.18
CA LEU A 92 4.90 -3.05 -7.33
C LEU A 92 3.95 -4.24 -7.05
N LYS A 93 2.69 -3.97 -6.67
CA LYS A 93 1.68 -5.02 -6.43
C LYS A 93 1.41 -5.85 -7.67
N ILE A 94 1.24 -5.20 -8.83
CA ILE A 94 1.07 -5.89 -10.12
C ILE A 94 2.29 -6.77 -10.43
N ALA A 95 3.51 -6.25 -10.28
CA ALA A 95 4.73 -7.00 -10.54
C ALA A 95 4.96 -8.15 -9.56
N ALA A 96 4.45 -8.04 -8.33
CA ALA A 96 4.46 -9.08 -7.30
C ALA A 96 3.33 -10.12 -7.48
N GLY A 97 2.37 -9.89 -8.38
CA GLY A 97 1.25 -10.78 -8.63
C GLY A 97 0.08 -10.64 -7.66
N GLU A 98 -0.03 -9.52 -6.94
CA GLU A 98 -1.27 -9.14 -6.23
C GLU A 98 -2.26 -8.56 -7.26
N GLN A 99 -3.28 -9.35 -7.63
CA GLN A 99 -4.45 -8.92 -8.41
C GLN A 99 -5.73 -9.24 -7.66
#